data_AF-A0A2D9JJE1-F1
#
_entry.id   AF-A0A2D9JJE1-F1
#
_cell.length_a   1.000
_cell.length_b   1.000
_cell.length_c   1.000
_cell.angle_alpha   90.00
_cell.angle_beta   90.00
_cell.angle_gamma   90.00
#
_symmetry.space_group_name_H-M   'P 1'
#
loop_
_entity.id
_entity.type
_entity.pdbx_description
1 polymer ?
#
loop_
_entity_poly.entity_id
_entity_poly.type
_entity_poly.pdbx_seq_one_letter_code
_entity_poly.pdbx_strand_id
1 'polypeptide(L)' 'DFDRLLMEETGIPVVIADDPLTCVARGGGRALEMVDERGVDVFSTE' A
#
# COMPACT_ATOMS: atom_id res chain seq x y z
N ASP A 1 -5.77 6.12 -18.13
CA ASP A 1 -7.13 6.70 -18.20
C ASP A 1 -8.14 6.13 -17.22
N PHE A 2 -7.88 5.01 -16.53
CA PHE A 2 -8.75 4.59 -15.43
C PHE A 2 -8.62 5.52 -14.21
N ASP A 3 -7.39 5.94 -13.91
CA ASP A 3 -7.03 6.97 -12.95
C ASP A 3 -7.77 8.30 -13.18
N ARG A 4 -7.85 8.75 -14.44
CA ARG A 4 -8.60 9.95 -14.82
C ARG A 4 -10.10 9.81 -14.57
N LEU A 5 -10.69 8.68 -14.94
CA LEU A 5 -12.12 8.43 -14.71
C LEU A 5 -12.45 8.43 -13.20
N LEU A 6 -11.62 7.77 -12.39
CA LEU A 6 -11.79 7.78 -10.93
C LEU A 6 -11.69 9.21 -10.38
N MET A 7 -10.75 10.01 -10.85
CA MET A 7 -10.62 11.41 -10.43
C MET A 7 -11.85 12.24 -10.78
N GLU A 8 -12.40 12.08 -11.99
CA GLU A 8 -13.61 12.78 -12.46
C GLU A 8 -14.86 12.40 -11.65
N GLU A 9 -15.08 11.10 -11.42
CA GLU A 9 -16.26 10.60 -10.71
C GLU A 9 -16.23 10.87 -9.20
N THR A 10 -15.04 10.85 -8.59
CA THR A 10 -14.89 11.00 -7.14
C THR A 10 -14.56 12.42 -6.70
N GLY A 11 -14.04 13.26 -7.59
CA GLY A 11 -13.60 14.63 -7.28
C GLY A 11 -12.37 14.71 -6.35
N ILE A 12 -11.67 13.60 -6.11
CA ILE A 12 -10.46 13.55 -5.27
C ILE A 12 -9.22 13.22 -6.11
N PRO A 13 -8.01 13.62 -5.67
CA PRO A 13 -6.77 13.29 -6.36
C PRO A 13 -6.55 11.77 -6.42
N VAL A 14 -6.25 11.28 -7.62
CA VAL A 14 -5.89 9.88 -7.89
C VAL A 14 -4.45 9.85 -8.38
N VAL A 15 -3.65 8.95 -7.81
CA VAL A 15 -2.24 8.75 -8.16
C VAL A 15 -1.99 7.27 -8.40
N ILE A 16 -1.28 6.98 -9.50
CA ILE A 16 -0.80 5.62 -9.80
C ILE A 16 0.51 5.42 -9.03
N ALA A 17 0.64 4.31 -8.31
CA ALA A 17 1.89 3.96 -7.65
C ALA A 17 3.02 3.72 -8.67
N ASP A 18 4.27 3.97 -8.29
CA ASP A 18 5.43 3.82 -9.18
C ASP A 18 5.58 2.38 -9.73
N ASP A 19 5.38 1.36 -8.88
CA ASP A 19 5.42 -0.07 -9.25
C ASP A 19 4.10 -0.78 -8.90
N PRO A 20 3.00 -0.54 -9.63
CA PRO A 20 1.66 -0.95 -9.21
C PRO A 20 1.48 -2.48 -9.23
N LEU A 21 2.26 -3.20 -10.03
CA LEU A 21 2.19 -4.66 -10.14
C LEU A 21 2.90 -5.40 -9.00
N THR A 22 3.77 -4.73 -8.25
CA THR A 22 4.56 -5.36 -7.18
C THR A 22 4.32 -4.73 -5.81
N CYS A 23 3.47 -3.70 -5.71
CA CYS A 23 3.22 -2.96 -4.48
C CYS A 23 2.81 -3.87 -3.30
N VAL A 24 2.03 -4.92 -3.55
CA VAL A 24 1.62 -5.91 -2.54
C VAL A 24 2.82 -6.72 -2.04
N ALA A 25 3.63 -7.27 -2.94
CA ALA A 25 4.82 -8.05 -2.58
C ALA A 25 5.84 -7.19 -1.82
N ARG A 26 6.05 -5.94 -2.27
CA ARG A 26 6.93 -4.97 -1.61
C ARG A 26 6.43 -4.60 -0.20
N GLY A 27 5.14 -4.32 -0.06
CA GLY A 27 4.52 -4.05 1.25
C GLY A 27 4.63 -5.24 2.20
N GLY A 28 4.40 -6.45 1.69
CA GLY A 28 4.57 -7.69 2.45
C GLY A 28 6.01 -7.91 2.91
N GLY A 29 7.00 -7.70 2.03
CA GLY A 29 8.42 -7.75 2.39
C GLY A 29 8.76 -6.77 3.52
N ARG A 30 8.28 -5.53 3.41
CA ARG A 30 8.47 -4.51 4.46
C ARG A 30 7.82 -4.90 5.79
N ALA A 31 6.64 -5.52 5.75
CA ALA A 31 5.97 -6.02 6.95
C ALA A 31 6.79 -7.14 7.62
N LEU A 32 7.38 -8.05 6.85
CA LEU A 32 8.24 -9.11 7.37
C LEU A 32 9.52 -8.54 8.01
N GLU A 33 10.14 -7.53 7.40
CA GLU A 33 11.27 -6.80 8.00
C GLU A 33 10.88 -6.19 9.35
N MET A 34 9.71 -5.56 9.44
CA MET A 34 9.22 -4.97 10.69
C MET A 34 8.99 -6.02 11.79
N VAL A 35 8.51 -7.20 11.43
CA VAL A 35 8.33 -8.32 12.37
C VAL A 35 9.67 -8.84 12.86
N ASP A 36 10.67 -8.95 11.98
CA ASP A 36 12.03 -9.35 12.37
C ASP A 36 12.65 -8.34 13.34
N GLU A 37 12.46 -7.04 13.08
CA GLU A 37 13.02 -5.96 13.91
C GLU A 37 12.33 -5.78 15.27
N ARG A 38 11.00 -6.00 15.35
CA ARG A 38 10.17 -5.55 16.50
C ARG A 38 9.27 -6.65 17.09
N GLY A 39 9.27 -7.85 16.52
CA GLY A 39 8.42 -8.97 16.92
C GLY A 39 7.03 -8.95 16.26
N VAL A 40 6.27 -10.05 16.45
CA VAL A 40 4.95 -10.25 15.81
C VAL A 40 3.87 -9.31 16.37
N ASP A 41 4.05 -8.81 17.59
CA ASP A 41 3.08 -7.95 18.27
C ASP A 41 2.91 -6.57 17.62
N VAL A 42 3.74 -6.21 16.63
CA VAL A 42 3.64 -4.96 15.85
C VAL A 42 2.30 -4.76 15.14
N PHE A 43 1.54 -5.84 14.90
CA PHE A 43 0.24 -5.80 14.23
C PHE A 43 -0.93 -6.07 15.18
N SER A 44 -0.69 -6.15 16.48
CA SER A 44 -1.76 -6.30 17.47
C SER A 44 -2.50 -4.98 17.64
N THR A 45 -3.80 -4.97 17.37
CA THR A 45 -4.69 -3.86 17.76
C THR A 45 -4.90 -3.91 19.28
N GLU A 46 -4.86 -2.75 19.94
CA GLU A 46 -5.29 -2.62 21.35
C GLU A 46 -6.73 -3.10 21.58
#